data_AF-A0A8D4VLB6-F1
#
_entry.id   AF-A0A8D4VLB6-F1
#
_cell.length_a   1.000
_cell.length_b   1.000
_cell.length_c   1.000
_cell.angle_alpha   90.00
_cell.angle_beta   90.00
_cell.angle_gamma   90.00
#
_symmetry.space_group_name_H-M   'P 1'
#
loop_
_entity.id
_entity.type
_entity.pdbx_description
1 polymer ?
#
loop_
_entity_poly.entity_id
_entity_poly.type
_entity_poly.pdbx_seq_one_letter_code
_entity_poly.pdbx_strand_id
1 'polypeptide(L)'
;MVNYNPKSWWGLIFRFHKSDTFRILLPALVSIALFTAAIAYVHVVWLPGWLAGTPVVHSLLGLVISLLLVFRTNTAYERWWEGRRQWGALVNASRNLALKLDAFLPKGHDSRAVLAGLMGDYAQTLAHHLRGRLPPGVSMPAGHGPNQLAARLLGELNRLYRQGDISGEQLLCLNGDITAFTDVCGACERIQKTPIPYSYSLFLKKFIFAYIVSMPFCFVPQFHYWSVLLATFMFYVLASLELIAEEVENPFGDDANDLPTEQIAETIRRNVHEALTVECRS
;
A
#
# COMPACT_ATOMS: atom_id res chain seq x y z
N MET A 1 2.68 -6.75 -5.30
CA MET A 1 2.67 -5.99 -6.56
C MET A 1 2.62 -6.90 -7.79
N VAL A 2 1.60 -6.70 -8.63
CA VAL A 2 1.45 -7.38 -9.92
C VAL A 2 2.44 -6.82 -10.94
N ASN A 3 3.31 -7.66 -11.51
CA ASN A 3 4.17 -7.27 -12.63
C ASN A 3 3.37 -7.27 -13.93
N TYR A 4 3.33 -6.14 -14.65
CA TYR A 4 2.64 -6.03 -15.93
C TYR A 4 3.40 -5.14 -16.91
N ASN A 5 3.15 -5.32 -18.21
CA ASN A 5 3.73 -4.49 -19.26
C ASN A 5 2.76 -3.35 -19.61
N PRO A 6 3.09 -2.08 -19.34
CA PRO A 6 2.18 -0.96 -19.62
C PRO A 6 1.92 -0.75 -21.12
N LYS A 7 2.76 -1.30 -22.01
CA LYS A 7 2.59 -1.19 -23.46
C LYS A 7 1.53 -2.14 -24.04
N SER A 8 1.12 -3.19 -23.31
CA SER A 8 0.11 -4.14 -23.78
C SER A 8 -1.31 -3.69 -23.43
N TRP A 9 -1.72 -2.51 -23.93
CA TRP A 9 -2.96 -1.83 -23.55
C TRP A 9 -4.22 -2.71 -23.66
N TRP A 10 -4.43 -3.35 -24.82
CA TRP A 10 -5.55 -4.28 -25.02
C TRP A 10 -5.50 -5.51 -24.11
N GLY A 11 -4.30 -6.06 -23.91
CA GLY A 11 -4.11 -7.19 -23.02
C GLY A 11 -4.39 -6.85 -21.56
N LEU A 12 -4.23 -5.59 -21.14
CA LEU A 12 -4.56 -5.14 -19.79
C LEU A 12 -6.07 -4.94 -19.60
N ILE A 13 -6.77 -4.40 -20.59
CA ILE A 13 -8.23 -4.17 -20.53
C ILE A 13 -8.99 -5.49 -20.36
N PHE A 14 -8.54 -6.56 -21.04
CA PHE A 14 -9.23 -7.85 -21.04
C PHE A 14 -8.63 -8.88 -20.06
N ARG A 15 -7.61 -8.51 -19.28
CA ARG A 15 -7.07 -9.37 -18.21
C ARG A 15 -7.90 -9.17 -16.95
N PHE A 16 -8.77 -10.14 -16.68
CA PHE A 16 -9.48 -10.25 -15.41
C PHE A 16 -8.55 -10.87 -14.34
N HIS A 17 -8.15 -10.11 -13.33
CA HIS A 17 -7.38 -10.57 -12.18
C HIS A 17 -8.29 -11.26 -11.14
N LYS A 18 -7.73 -12.18 -10.32
CA LYS A 18 -8.54 -12.93 -9.34
C LYS A 18 -9.19 -12.03 -8.26
N SER A 19 -8.61 -10.85 -7.99
CA SER A 19 -9.10 -9.83 -7.06
C SER A 19 -9.78 -8.65 -7.77
N ASP A 20 -10.35 -8.85 -8.96
CA ASP A 20 -10.95 -7.74 -9.72
C ASP A 20 -12.01 -7.00 -8.91
N THR A 21 -11.86 -5.68 -8.83
CA THR A 21 -12.85 -4.72 -8.34
C THR A 21 -14.26 -5.03 -8.84
N PHE A 22 -14.38 -5.46 -10.11
CA PHE A 22 -15.65 -5.87 -10.70
C PHE A 22 -16.32 -7.03 -9.96
N ARG A 23 -15.58 -8.06 -9.53
CA ARG A 23 -16.15 -9.21 -8.80
C ARG A 23 -16.61 -8.82 -7.41
N ILE A 24 -15.84 -7.95 -6.74
CA ILE A 24 -16.17 -7.40 -5.43
C ILE A 24 -17.45 -6.57 -5.52
N LEU A 25 -17.60 -5.78 -6.58
CA LEU A 25 -18.75 -4.90 -6.80
C LEU A 25 -19.94 -5.58 -7.48
N LEU A 26 -19.79 -6.78 -8.08
CA LEU A 26 -20.83 -7.48 -8.82
C LEU A 26 -22.20 -7.57 -8.09
N PRO A 27 -22.29 -7.98 -6.80
CA PRO A 27 -23.58 -8.03 -6.13
C PRO A 27 -24.22 -6.63 -6.00
N ALA A 28 -23.43 -5.59 -5.78
CA ALA A 28 -23.91 -4.22 -5.72
C ALA A 28 -24.31 -3.68 -7.11
N LEU A 29 -23.57 -4.05 -8.16
CA LEU A 29 -23.89 -3.74 -9.56
C LEU A 29 -25.23 -4.33 -9.99
N VAL A 30 -25.48 -5.61 -9.64
CA VAL A 30 -26.77 -6.25 -9.90
C VAL A 30 -27.88 -5.57 -9.09
N SER A 31 -27.60 -5.20 -7.84
CA SER A 31 -28.57 -4.52 -6.98
C SER A 31 -29.00 -3.16 -7.53
N ILE A 32 -28.04 -2.32 -7.98
CA ILE A 32 -28.36 -1.01 -8.58
C ILE A 32 -29.07 -1.18 -9.93
N ALA A 33 -28.71 -2.19 -10.73
CA ALA A 33 -29.37 -2.47 -11.99
C ALA A 33 -30.85 -2.86 -11.78
N LEU A 34 -31.11 -3.79 -10.85
CA LEU A 34 -32.48 -4.21 -10.50
C LEU A 34 -33.29 -3.07 -9.90
N PHE A 35 -32.70 -2.29 -8.98
CA PHE A 35 -33.34 -1.14 -8.38
C PHE A 35 -33.72 -0.10 -9.45
N THR A 36 -32.80 0.22 -10.35
CA THR A 36 -33.05 1.17 -11.44
C THR A 36 -34.11 0.65 -12.41
N ALA A 37 -34.09 -0.65 -12.72
CA ALA A 37 -35.08 -1.28 -13.59
C ALA A 37 -36.48 -1.25 -12.98
N ALA A 38 -36.60 -1.46 -11.67
CA ALA A 38 -37.86 -1.36 -10.95
C ALA A 38 -38.43 0.07 -11.00
N ILE A 39 -37.60 1.09 -10.75
CA ILE A 39 -38.01 2.50 -10.86
C ILE A 39 -38.41 2.85 -12.31
N ALA A 40 -37.64 2.39 -13.29
CA ALA A 40 -37.94 2.59 -14.71
C ALA A 40 -39.28 1.95 -15.10
N TYR A 41 -39.53 0.72 -14.68
CA TYR A 41 -40.78 0.01 -14.93
C TYR A 41 -41.99 0.76 -14.34
N VAL A 42 -41.90 1.18 -13.07
CA VAL A 42 -42.97 1.94 -12.42
C VAL A 42 -43.25 3.26 -13.14
N HIS A 43 -42.21 3.99 -13.51
CA HIS A 43 -42.36 5.27 -14.19
C HIS A 43 -42.92 5.13 -15.62
N VAL A 44 -42.47 4.14 -16.39
CA VAL A 44 -42.88 3.98 -17.79
C VAL A 44 -44.26 3.34 -17.92
N VAL A 45 -44.58 2.36 -17.07
CA VAL A 45 -45.79 1.53 -17.22
C VAL A 45 -46.92 1.95 -16.29
N TRP A 46 -46.62 2.23 -15.02
CA TRP A 46 -47.65 2.45 -13.99
C TRP A 46 -48.00 3.92 -13.79
N LEU A 47 -46.99 4.80 -13.73
CA LEU A 47 -47.12 6.20 -13.36
C LEU A 47 -46.31 7.12 -14.29
N PRO A 48 -46.72 7.23 -15.57
CA PRO A 48 -46.05 8.12 -16.52
C PRO A 48 -46.10 9.56 -16.03
N GLY A 49 -44.92 10.20 -15.96
CA GLY A 49 -44.79 11.60 -15.53
C GLY A 49 -44.76 11.83 -14.01
N TRP A 50 -44.81 10.79 -13.17
CA TRP A 50 -44.72 10.95 -11.70
C TRP A 50 -43.37 11.53 -11.24
N LEU A 51 -42.30 11.22 -11.96
CA LEU A 51 -40.96 11.72 -11.67
C LEU A 51 -40.63 12.90 -12.59
N ALA A 52 -40.43 14.07 -12.00
CA ALA A 52 -39.83 15.23 -12.65
C ALA A 52 -38.35 15.27 -12.23
N GLY A 53 -37.49 14.50 -12.89
CA GLY A 53 -36.07 14.42 -12.55
C GLY A 53 -35.40 15.80 -12.56
N THR A 54 -34.43 16.03 -11.67
CA THR A 54 -33.69 17.30 -11.56
C THR A 54 -32.19 17.12 -11.83
N PRO A 55 -31.77 16.91 -13.11
CA PRO A 55 -30.38 16.62 -13.47
C PRO A 55 -29.36 17.64 -13.00
N VAL A 56 -29.76 18.90 -12.88
CA VAL A 56 -28.88 19.97 -12.41
C VAL A 56 -28.30 19.65 -11.03
N VAL A 57 -29.11 19.09 -10.13
CA VAL A 57 -28.65 18.74 -8.78
C VAL A 57 -27.63 17.60 -8.85
N HIS A 58 -27.91 16.54 -9.62
CA HIS A 58 -26.96 15.42 -9.81
C HIS A 58 -25.69 15.82 -10.55
N SER A 59 -25.74 16.78 -11.46
CA SER A 59 -24.55 17.33 -12.12
C SER A 59 -23.67 18.10 -11.13
N LEU A 60 -24.27 18.95 -10.29
CA LEU A 60 -23.54 19.69 -9.25
C LEU A 60 -22.95 18.76 -8.20
N LEU A 61 -23.74 17.82 -7.67
CA LEU A 61 -23.26 16.83 -6.71
C LEU A 61 -22.20 15.91 -7.32
N GLY A 62 -22.36 15.55 -8.60
CA GLY A 62 -21.38 14.74 -9.34
C GLY A 62 -20.03 15.45 -9.45
N LEU A 63 -20.02 16.76 -9.69
CA LEU A 63 -18.79 17.56 -9.70
C LEU A 63 -18.12 17.56 -8.31
N VAL A 64 -18.88 17.73 -7.24
CA VAL A 64 -18.34 17.69 -5.86
C VAL A 64 -17.77 16.31 -5.54
N ILE A 65 -18.49 15.22 -5.86
CA ILE A 65 -18.03 13.84 -5.62
C ILE A 65 -16.77 13.55 -6.42
N SER A 66 -16.71 13.98 -7.68
CA SER A 66 -15.52 13.79 -8.53
C SER A 66 -14.30 14.47 -7.91
N LEU A 67 -14.46 15.71 -7.43
CA LEU A 67 -13.38 16.44 -6.76
C LEU A 67 -12.94 15.75 -5.46
N LEU A 68 -13.88 15.29 -4.63
CA LEU A 68 -13.57 14.58 -3.39
C LEU A 68 -12.84 13.26 -3.64
N LEU A 69 -13.26 12.49 -4.66
CA LEU A 69 -12.59 11.25 -5.06
C LEU A 69 -11.16 11.50 -5.56
N VAL A 70 -10.92 12.59 -6.29
CA VAL A 70 -9.56 12.97 -6.71
C VAL A 70 -8.67 13.23 -5.50
N PHE A 71 -9.13 14.00 -4.52
CA PHE A 71 -8.37 14.23 -3.28
C PHE A 71 -8.13 12.92 -2.52
N ARG A 72 -9.17 12.09 -2.35
CA ARG A 72 -9.06 10.79 -1.68
C ARG A 72 -8.03 9.87 -2.34
N THR A 73 -8.02 9.82 -3.67
CA THR A 73 -7.10 8.98 -4.45
C THR A 73 -5.67 9.51 -4.36
N ASN A 74 -5.49 10.83 -4.47
CA ASN A 74 -4.16 11.45 -4.35
C ASN A 74 -3.56 11.22 -2.96
N THR A 75 -4.33 11.41 -1.89
CA THR A 75 -3.86 11.16 -0.51
C THR A 75 -3.49 9.69 -0.29
N ALA A 76 -4.27 8.74 -0.85
CA ALA A 76 -3.90 7.32 -0.82
C ALA A 76 -2.58 7.06 -1.53
N TYR A 77 -2.44 7.59 -2.75
CA TYR A 77 -1.25 7.42 -3.56
C TYR A 77 0.00 8.01 -2.90
N GLU A 78 -0.11 9.18 -2.25
CA GLU A 78 0.99 9.79 -1.50
C GLU A 78 1.48 8.87 -0.36
N ARG A 79 0.56 8.23 0.38
CA ARG A 79 0.93 7.25 1.42
C ARG A 79 1.65 6.04 0.83
N TRP A 80 1.15 5.52 -0.28
CA TRP A 80 1.78 4.41 -0.99
C TRP A 80 3.18 4.76 -1.49
N TRP A 81 3.31 5.92 -2.12
CA TRP A 81 4.58 6.43 -2.63
C TRP A 81 5.58 6.70 -1.51
N GLU A 82 5.12 7.26 -0.38
CA GLU A 82 5.95 7.46 0.79
C GLU A 82 6.45 6.12 1.35
N GLY A 83 5.58 5.12 1.49
CA GLY A 83 5.98 3.77 1.87
C GLY A 83 7.05 3.21 0.94
N ARG A 84 6.88 3.35 -0.37
CA ARG A 84 7.86 2.90 -1.38
C ARG A 84 9.19 3.63 -1.24
N ARG A 85 9.17 4.93 -0.95
CA ARG A 85 10.36 5.76 -0.74
C ARG A 85 11.13 5.32 0.50
N GLN A 86 10.43 5.04 1.61
CA GLN A 86 11.04 4.55 2.85
C GLN A 86 11.72 3.18 2.67
N TRP A 87 11.08 2.24 1.97
CA TRP A 87 11.72 0.97 1.62
C TRP A 87 12.91 1.14 0.68
N GLY A 88 12.87 2.12 -0.22
CA GLY A 88 14.03 2.49 -1.04
C GLY A 88 15.19 3.06 -0.22
N ALA A 89 14.88 3.89 0.78
CA ALA A 89 15.88 4.42 1.72
C ALA A 89 16.54 3.29 2.52
N LEU A 90 15.77 2.28 2.97
CA LEU A 90 16.31 1.11 3.66
C LEU A 90 17.28 0.30 2.79
N VAL A 91 16.96 0.10 1.51
CA VAL A 91 17.85 -0.56 0.56
C VAL A 91 19.18 0.20 0.46
N ASN A 92 19.12 1.53 0.34
CA ASN A 92 20.31 2.37 0.23
C ASN A 92 21.14 2.36 1.53
N ALA A 93 20.49 2.51 2.68
CA ALA A 93 21.17 2.46 3.99
C ALA A 93 21.86 1.11 4.21
N SER A 94 21.18 0.00 3.91
CA SER A 94 21.73 -1.35 4.04
C SER A 94 22.94 -1.56 3.13
N ARG A 95 22.86 -1.10 1.88
CA ARG A 95 23.97 -1.18 0.92
C ARG A 95 25.17 -0.35 1.37
N ASN A 96 24.94 0.90 1.78
CA ASN A 96 26.01 1.79 2.21
C ASN A 96 26.71 1.25 3.46
N LEU A 97 25.94 0.75 4.43
CA LEU A 97 26.47 0.12 5.63
C LEU A 97 27.33 -1.10 5.27
N ALA A 98 26.84 -1.99 4.41
CA ALA A 98 27.56 -3.18 3.98
C ALA A 98 28.89 -2.85 3.25
N LEU A 99 28.88 -1.85 2.36
CA LEU A 99 30.10 -1.41 1.64
C LEU A 99 31.14 -0.80 2.58
N LYS A 100 30.72 0.00 3.57
CA LYS A 100 31.65 0.55 4.57
C LYS A 100 32.24 -0.54 5.45
N LEU A 101 31.40 -1.49 5.89
CA LEU A 101 31.85 -2.64 6.68
C LEU A 101 32.79 -3.55 5.89
N ASP A 102 32.55 -3.75 4.60
CA ASP A 102 33.47 -4.48 3.72
C ASP A 102 34.87 -3.82 3.69
N ALA A 103 34.90 -2.50 3.55
CA ALA A 103 36.15 -1.73 3.50
C ALA A 103 36.90 -1.68 4.85
N PHE A 104 36.17 -1.71 5.97
CA PHE A 104 36.77 -1.59 7.30
C PHE A 104 37.20 -2.93 7.89
N LEU A 105 36.49 -4.02 7.58
CA LEU A 105 36.74 -5.32 8.20
C LEU A 105 37.58 -6.23 7.30
N PRO A 106 38.61 -6.92 7.84
CA PRO A 106 39.37 -7.91 7.09
C PRO A 106 38.49 -9.01 6.46
N LYS A 107 38.89 -9.49 5.27
CA LYS A 107 38.23 -10.63 4.63
C LYS A 107 38.40 -11.87 5.53
N GLY A 108 37.28 -12.44 5.98
CA GLY A 108 37.26 -13.58 6.92
C GLY A 108 36.96 -13.21 8.37
N HIS A 109 36.73 -11.93 8.70
CA HIS A 109 36.32 -11.55 10.05
C HIS A 109 34.92 -12.07 10.40
N ASP A 110 34.77 -12.72 11.56
CA ASP A 110 33.53 -13.40 11.98
C ASP A 110 32.30 -12.48 11.98
N SER A 111 32.48 -11.21 12.36
CA SER A 111 31.40 -10.21 12.37
C SER A 111 30.76 -9.94 11.02
N ARG A 112 31.45 -10.22 9.89
CA ARG A 112 30.87 -9.97 8.55
C ARG A 112 29.59 -10.79 8.37
N ALA A 113 29.60 -12.05 8.79
CA ALA A 113 28.43 -12.92 8.71
C ALA A 113 27.31 -12.49 9.67
N VAL A 114 27.70 -12.10 10.90
CA VAL A 114 26.75 -11.64 11.92
C VAL A 114 26.05 -10.36 11.47
N LEU A 115 26.79 -9.37 10.98
CA LEU A 115 26.26 -8.09 10.52
C LEU A 115 25.39 -8.27 9.27
N ALA A 116 25.80 -9.13 8.33
CA ALA A 116 25.00 -9.45 7.14
C ALA A 116 23.65 -10.06 7.52
N GLY A 117 23.66 -11.05 8.42
CA GLY A 117 22.44 -11.69 8.94
C GLY A 117 21.54 -10.67 9.64
N LEU A 118 22.08 -9.88 10.57
CA LEU A 118 21.30 -8.88 11.30
C LEU A 118 20.65 -7.83 10.40
N MET A 119 21.34 -7.37 9.34
CA MET A 119 20.78 -6.42 8.37
C MET A 119 19.64 -7.05 7.55
N GLY A 120 19.82 -8.30 7.09
CA GLY A 120 18.77 -9.04 6.38
C GLY A 120 17.56 -9.33 7.26
N ASP A 121 17.80 -9.84 8.47
CA ASP A 121 16.79 -10.15 9.47
C ASP A 121 16.00 -8.90 9.87
N TYR A 122 16.67 -7.74 9.96
CA TYR A 122 16.01 -6.47 10.22
C TYR A 122 14.96 -6.15 9.16
N ALA A 123 15.33 -6.23 7.88
CA ALA A 123 14.43 -5.93 6.78
C ALA A 123 13.25 -6.91 6.74
N GLN A 124 13.49 -8.20 6.95
CA GLN A 124 12.41 -9.20 7.03
C GLN A 124 11.50 -8.95 8.22
N THR A 125 12.08 -8.70 9.40
CA THR A 125 11.31 -8.40 10.61
C THR A 125 10.48 -7.14 10.46
N LEU A 126 10.99 -6.10 9.79
CA LEU A 126 10.22 -4.90 9.49
C LEU A 126 9.05 -5.19 8.55
N ALA A 127 9.24 -6.00 7.51
CA ALA A 127 8.15 -6.39 6.61
C ALA A 127 7.01 -7.08 7.36
N HIS A 128 7.34 -8.03 8.24
CA HIS A 128 6.33 -8.74 9.05
C HIS A 128 5.72 -7.86 10.14
N HIS A 129 6.52 -6.99 10.78
CA HIS A 129 6.05 -6.03 11.79
C HIS A 129 4.97 -5.10 11.22
N LEU A 130 5.18 -4.58 10.01
CA LEU A 130 4.20 -3.73 9.31
C LEU A 130 2.93 -4.49 8.87
N ARG A 131 2.90 -5.82 9.03
CA ARG A 131 1.73 -6.68 8.81
C ARG A 131 1.13 -7.21 10.12
N GLY A 132 1.68 -6.83 11.28
CA GLY A 132 1.30 -7.40 12.57
C GLY A 132 1.64 -8.89 12.73
N ARG A 133 2.62 -9.39 11.96
CA ARG A 133 3.09 -10.78 11.97
C ARG A 133 4.49 -10.87 12.55
N LEU A 134 4.88 -12.07 12.98
CA LEU A 134 6.26 -12.41 13.28
C LEU A 134 6.89 -13.11 12.06
N PRO A 135 8.18 -12.88 11.76
CA PRO A 135 8.89 -13.64 10.74
C PRO A 135 8.94 -15.14 11.08
N PRO A 136 8.82 -16.04 10.08
CA PRO A 136 8.94 -17.47 10.30
C PRO A 136 10.35 -17.83 10.80
N GLY A 137 10.43 -18.69 11.83
CA GLY A 137 11.71 -19.18 12.36
C GLY A 137 12.41 -18.28 13.39
N VAL A 138 11.89 -17.08 13.66
CA VAL A 138 12.48 -16.15 14.64
C VAL A 138 11.62 -16.10 15.91
N SER A 139 12.10 -16.70 17.00
CA SER A 139 11.55 -16.48 18.34
C SER A 139 12.11 -15.19 18.91
N MET A 140 11.54 -14.04 18.56
CA MET A 140 11.88 -12.78 19.22
C MET A 140 11.30 -12.77 20.65
N PRO A 141 12.08 -12.35 21.66
CA PRO A 141 11.53 -11.99 22.97
C PRO A 141 10.37 -11.00 22.80
N ALA A 142 9.39 -11.04 23.72
CA ALA A 142 8.28 -10.09 23.74
C ALA A 142 8.80 -8.64 23.64
N GLY A 143 8.38 -7.90 22.61
CA GLY A 143 8.82 -6.52 22.39
C GLY A 143 8.83 -6.09 20.93
N HIS A 144 9.37 -4.88 20.66
CA HIS A 144 9.41 -4.29 19.33
C HIS A 144 10.54 -4.90 18.47
N GLY A 145 10.19 -5.87 17.62
CA GLY A 145 11.13 -6.68 16.84
C GLY A 145 12.23 -5.90 16.10
N PRO A 146 11.88 -4.92 15.24
CA PRO A 146 12.89 -4.13 14.51
C PRO A 146 13.87 -3.41 15.44
N ASN A 147 13.41 -2.89 16.58
CA ASN A 147 14.29 -2.16 17.51
C ASN A 147 15.26 -3.10 18.23
N GLN A 148 14.84 -4.34 18.53
CA GLN A 148 15.73 -5.34 19.09
C GLN A 148 16.86 -5.70 18.12
N LEU A 149 16.57 -5.82 16.82
CA LEU A 149 17.60 -6.06 15.80
C LEU A 149 18.50 -4.85 15.56
N ALA A 150 17.95 -3.63 15.56
CA ALA A 150 18.76 -2.41 15.53
C ALA A 150 19.71 -2.31 16.74
N ALA A 151 19.23 -2.66 17.94
CA ALA A 151 20.06 -2.69 19.14
C ALA A 151 21.18 -3.74 19.04
N ARG A 152 20.91 -4.91 18.46
CA ARG A 152 21.93 -5.95 18.21
C ARG A 152 22.96 -5.50 17.16
N LEU A 153 22.54 -4.85 16.07
CA LEU A 153 23.45 -4.25 15.09
C LEU A 153 24.38 -3.23 15.74
N LEU A 154 23.83 -2.31 16.53
CA LEU A 154 24.61 -1.30 17.23
C LEU A 154 25.55 -1.91 18.28
N GLY A 155 25.09 -2.95 18.99
CA GLY A 155 25.90 -3.71 19.94
C GLY A 155 27.09 -4.38 19.28
N GLU A 156 26.91 -4.97 18.10
CA GLU A 156 27.99 -5.60 17.34
C GLU A 156 29.01 -4.58 16.81
N LEU A 157 28.57 -3.41 16.34
CA LEU A 157 29.49 -2.32 15.98
C LEU A 157 30.30 -1.81 17.18
N ASN A 158 29.65 -1.67 18.34
CA ASN A 158 30.35 -1.28 19.57
C ASN A 158 31.34 -2.36 20.03
N ARG A 159 31.04 -3.63 19.78
CA ARG A 159 31.96 -4.74 20.05
C ARG A 159 33.22 -4.63 19.21
N LEU A 160 33.08 -4.39 17.90
CA LEU A 160 34.21 -4.15 16.98
C LEU A 160 35.07 -2.96 17.45
N TYR A 161 34.45 -1.86 17.86
CA TYR A 161 35.17 -0.71 18.41
C TYR A 161 35.95 -1.06 19.68
N ARG A 162 35.32 -1.74 20.64
CA ARG A 162 35.98 -2.14 21.90
C ARG A 162 37.14 -3.11 21.70
N GLN A 163 37.09 -3.90 20.63
CA GLN A 163 38.16 -4.85 20.27
C GLN A 163 39.27 -4.20 19.43
N GLY A 164 39.07 -2.97 18.96
CA GLY A 164 40.03 -2.27 18.11
C GLY A 164 39.97 -2.66 16.63
N ASP A 165 38.95 -3.41 16.21
CA ASP A 165 38.75 -3.82 14.81
C ASP A 165 38.31 -2.65 13.91
N ILE A 166 37.69 -1.63 14.51
CA ILE A 166 37.34 -0.37 13.85
C ILE A 166 37.72 0.84 14.73
N SER A 167 38.05 1.96 14.10
CA SER A 167 38.34 3.22 14.79
C SER A 167 37.07 3.96 15.24
N GLY A 168 37.22 4.95 16.11
CA GLY A 168 36.10 5.81 16.54
C GLY A 168 35.50 6.61 15.38
N GLU A 169 36.33 7.09 14.46
CA GLU A 169 35.91 7.82 13.25
C GLU A 169 35.13 6.90 12.30
N GLN A 170 35.57 5.66 12.13
CA GLN A 170 34.85 4.65 11.36
C GLN A 170 33.49 4.35 12.00
N LEU A 171 33.42 4.21 13.33
CA LEU A 171 32.15 4.01 14.04
C LEU A 171 31.18 5.18 13.83
N LEU A 172 31.65 6.43 13.87
CA LEU A 172 30.83 7.61 13.58
C LEU A 172 30.27 7.59 12.15
N CYS A 173 31.08 7.17 11.18
CA CYS A 173 30.66 7.03 9.77
C CYS A 173 29.62 5.93 9.55
N LEU A 174 29.61 4.88 10.39
CA LEU A 174 28.64 3.78 10.33
C LEU A 174 27.32 4.13 11.06
N ASN A 175 27.40 4.91 12.14
CA ASN A 175 26.24 5.24 12.97
C ASN A 175 25.11 5.93 12.17
N GLY A 176 25.46 6.79 11.20
CA GLY A 176 24.47 7.43 10.32
C GLY A 176 23.62 6.44 9.53
N ASP A 177 24.20 5.33 9.05
CA ASP A 177 23.45 4.33 8.30
C ASP A 177 22.54 3.51 9.22
N ILE A 178 22.97 3.21 10.45
CA ILE A 178 22.12 2.50 11.43
C ILE A 178 20.95 3.37 11.87
N THR A 179 21.16 4.66 12.14
CA THR A 179 20.06 5.59 12.47
C THR A 179 19.01 5.61 11.36
N ALA A 180 19.44 5.55 10.10
CA ALA A 180 18.52 5.49 8.96
C ALA A 180 17.60 4.25 8.98
N PHE A 181 18.04 3.11 9.54
CA PHE A 181 17.17 1.94 9.70
C PHE A 181 16.01 2.27 10.65
N THR A 182 16.32 2.82 11.83
CA THR A 182 15.31 3.19 12.83
C THR A 182 14.40 4.32 12.36
N ASP A 183 14.92 5.28 11.59
CA ASP A 183 14.14 6.37 10.99
C ASP A 183 13.13 5.84 9.97
N VAL A 184 13.56 4.91 9.10
CA VAL A 184 12.66 4.21 8.18
C VAL A 184 11.57 3.47 8.94
N CYS A 185 11.92 2.73 9.98
CA CYS A 185 10.93 2.01 10.79
C CYS A 185 9.90 2.97 11.37
N GLY A 186 10.33 4.05 12.04
CA GLY A 186 9.42 5.05 12.59
C GLY A 186 8.54 5.72 11.53
N ALA A 187 9.08 5.99 10.34
CA ALA A 187 8.31 6.52 9.22
C ALA A 187 7.25 5.53 8.72
N CYS A 188 7.61 4.25 8.53
CA CYS A 188 6.68 3.19 8.13
C CYS A 188 5.59 2.97 9.18
N GLU A 189 5.94 2.98 10.48
CA GLU A 189 4.96 2.88 11.56
C GLU A 189 3.98 4.06 11.57
N ARG A 190 4.45 5.28 11.30
CA ARG A 190 3.57 6.46 11.18
C ARG A 190 2.60 6.30 10.02
N ILE A 191 3.05 5.78 8.88
CA ILE A 191 2.18 5.52 7.72
C ILE A 191 1.14 4.44 8.07
N GLN A 192 1.54 3.40 8.79
CA GLN A 192 0.67 2.29 9.18
C GLN A 192 -0.37 2.71 10.24
N LYS A 193 0.08 3.38 11.31
CA LYS A 193 -0.73 3.70 12.50
C LYS A 193 -1.57 4.96 12.35
N THR A 194 -1.28 5.81 11.37
CA THR A 194 -2.02 7.05 11.12
C THR A 194 -2.78 6.96 9.78
N PRO A 195 -3.94 6.28 9.75
CA PRO A 195 -4.78 6.21 8.57
C PRO A 195 -5.42 7.57 8.21
N ILE A 196 -6.03 7.66 7.03
CA ILE A 196 -6.83 8.83 6.66
C ILE A 196 -7.96 8.96 7.71
N PRO A 197 -8.28 10.18 8.20
CA PRO A 197 -9.30 10.37 9.22
C PRO A 197 -10.61 9.66 8.89
N TYR A 198 -11.08 8.82 9.81
CA TYR A 198 -12.29 8.00 9.62
C TYR A 198 -13.52 8.82 9.19
N SER A 199 -13.67 10.03 9.74
CA SER A 199 -14.77 10.93 9.39
C SER A 199 -14.80 11.30 7.90
N TYR A 200 -13.63 11.47 7.29
CA TYR A 200 -13.50 11.78 5.87
C TYR A 200 -13.91 10.57 5.00
N SER A 201 -13.35 9.39 5.28
CA SER A 201 -13.69 8.17 4.54
C SER A 201 -15.17 7.80 4.71
N LEU A 202 -15.72 7.94 5.91
CA LEU A 202 -17.14 7.69 6.17
C LEU A 202 -18.05 8.68 5.43
N PHE A 203 -17.70 9.97 5.44
CA PHE A 203 -18.47 10.98 4.72
C PHE A 203 -18.50 10.69 3.22
N LEU A 204 -17.35 10.36 2.62
CA LEU A 204 -17.24 10.05 1.20
C LEU A 204 -18.08 8.83 0.81
N LYS A 205 -17.97 7.73 1.56
CA LYS A 205 -18.76 6.50 1.31
C LYS A 205 -20.27 6.76 1.43
N LYS A 206 -20.71 7.50 2.46
CA LYS A 206 -22.12 7.89 2.60
C LYS A 206 -22.59 8.79 1.47
N PHE A 207 -21.75 9.70 1.00
CA PHE A 207 -22.10 10.63 -0.05
C PHE A 207 -22.23 9.93 -1.42
N ILE A 208 -21.30 9.02 -1.75
CA ILE A 208 -21.38 8.15 -2.94
C ILE A 208 -22.66 7.30 -2.88
N PHE A 209 -22.96 6.69 -1.73
CA PHE A 209 -24.17 5.89 -1.55
C PHE A 209 -25.44 6.71 -1.81
N ALA A 210 -25.57 7.89 -1.19
CA ALA A 210 -26.72 8.77 -1.39
C ALA A 210 -26.86 9.24 -2.85
N TYR A 211 -25.73 9.55 -3.51
CA TYR A 211 -25.70 9.94 -4.90
C TYR A 211 -26.21 8.83 -5.83
N ILE A 212 -25.73 7.60 -5.64
CA ILE A 212 -26.10 6.45 -6.46
C ILE A 212 -27.55 6.02 -6.23
N VAL A 213 -28.02 6.00 -4.99
CA VAL A 213 -29.42 5.64 -4.68
C VAL A 213 -30.40 6.68 -5.22
N SER A 214 -30.04 7.97 -5.24
CA SER A 214 -30.90 9.01 -5.79
C SER A 214 -30.85 9.11 -7.33
N MET A 215 -29.82 8.56 -7.98
CA MET A 215 -29.59 8.68 -9.42
C MET A 215 -30.74 8.13 -10.30
N PRO A 216 -31.34 6.94 -10.02
CA PRO A 216 -32.43 6.41 -10.82
C PRO A 216 -33.63 7.36 -10.93
N PHE A 217 -33.98 8.05 -9.86
CA PHE A 217 -35.08 9.02 -9.84
C PHE A 217 -34.82 10.22 -10.77
N CYS A 218 -33.55 10.57 -10.98
CA CYS A 218 -33.15 11.63 -11.89
C CYS A 218 -33.08 11.15 -13.35
N PHE A 219 -32.53 9.96 -13.59
CA PHE A 219 -32.23 9.49 -14.95
C PHE A 219 -33.44 8.89 -15.65
N VAL A 220 -34.32 8.18 -14.91
CA VAL A 220 -35.47 7.46 -15.48
C VAL A 220 -36.42 8.35 -16.29
N PRO A 221 -36.76 9.58 -15.85
CA PRO A 221 -37.60 10.47 -16.65
C PRO A 221 -37.03 10.88 -18.00
N GLN A 222 -35.70 10.83 -18.15
CA GLN A 222 -34.99 11.29 -19.34
C GLN A 222 -34.60 10.14 -20.27
N PHE A 223 -34.19 9.02 -19.69
CA PHE A 223 -33.56 7.92 -20.42
C PHE A 223 -34.37 6.61 -20.34
N HIS A 224 -35.49 6.58 -19.59
CA HIS A 224 -36.34 5.40 -19.43
C HIS A 224 -35.54 4.15 -19.04
N TYR A 225 -35.67 3.03 -19.77
CA TYR A 225 -34.93 1.80 -19.48
C TYR A 225 -33.41 1.93 -19.69
N TRP A 226 -32.95 2.89 -20.50
CA TRP A 226 -31.50 3.13 -20.64
C TRP A 226 -30.89 3.55 -19.30
N SER A 227 -31.66 4.17 -18.39
CA SER A 227 -31.17 4.54 -17.06
C SER A 227 -30.52 3.39 -16.30
N VAL A 228 -30.94 2.15 -16.52
CA VAL A 228 -30.34 0.95 -15.90
C VAL A 228 -28.86 0.84 -16.23
N LEU A 229 -28.50 0.94 -17.51
CA LEU A 229 -27.11 0.80 -17.94
C LEU A 229 -26.28 2.02 -17.52
N LEU A 230 -26.83 3.24 -17.62
CA LEU A 230 -26.14 4.46 -17.17
C LEU A 230 -25.88 4.46 -15.66
N ALA A 231 -26.87 4.13 -14.83
CA ALA A 231 -26.73 4.12 -13.38
C ALA A 231 -25.76 3.03 -12.91
N THR A 232 -25.82 1.86 -13.53
CA THR A 232 -24.90 0.75 -13.22
C THR A 232 -23.47 1.10 -13.61
N PHE A 233 -23.26 1.71 -14.79
CA PHE A 233 -21.94 2.16 -15.22
C PHE A 233 -21.39 3.26 -14.31
N MET A 234 -22.21 4.23 -13.91
CA MET A 234 -21.77 5.29 -13.00
C MET A 234 -21.45 4.78 -11.60
N PHE A 235 -22.25 3.84 -11.08
CA PHE A 235 -21.91 3.15 -9.84
C PHE A 235 -20.57 2.43 -9.97
N TYR A 236 -20.36 1.68 -11.06
CA TYR A 236 -19.09 1.00 -11.29
C TYR A 236 -17.90 1.97 -11.25
N VAL A 237 -17.97 3.09 -11.97
CA VAL A 237 -16.86 4.07 -12.00
C VAL A 237 -16.59 4.66 -10.62
N LEU A 238 -17.62 5.19 -9.94
CA LEU A 238 -17.44 5.86 -8.65
C LEU A 238 -17.00 4.90 -7.55
N ALA A 239 -17.62 3.71 -7.47
CA ALA A 239 -17.27 2.70 -6.48
C ALA A 239 -15.90 2.07 -6.75
N SER A 240 -15.50 1.91 -8.02
CA SER A 240 -14.17 1.39 -8.35
C SER A 240 -13.06 2.36 -7.95
N LEU A 241 -13.25 3.66 -8.19
CA LEU A 241 -12.27 4.67 -7.77
C LEU A 241 -12.10 4.69 -6.24
N GLU A 242 -13.20 4.63 -5.49
CA GLU A 242 -13.16 4.55 -4.04
C GLU A 242 -12.47 3.26 -3.55
N LEU A 243 -12.75 2.11 -4.18
CA LEU A 243 -12.12 0.85 -3.80
C LEU A 243 -10.61 0.86 -4.10
N ILE A 244 -10.19 1.38 -5.25
CA ILE A 244 -8.77 1.53 -5.60
C ILE A 244 -8.07 2.45 -4.59
N ALA A 245 -8.72 3.56 -4.20
CA ALA A 245 -8.16 4.46 -3.20
C ALA A 245 -8.11 3.83 -1.80
N GLU A 246 -8.96 2.85 -1.49
CA GLU A 246 -8.92 2.05 -0.26
C GLU A 246 -7.79 1.02 -0.29
N GLU A 247 -7.62 0.28 -1.40
CA GLU A 247 -6.50 -0.66 -1.58
C GLU A 247 -5.14 0.06 -1.47
N VAL A 248 -4.97 1.18 -2.18
CA VAL A 248 -3.70 1.92 -2.20
C VAL A 248 -3.42 2.65 -0.87
N GLU A 249 -4.45 2.89 -0.03
CA GLU A 249 -4.31 3.59 1.24
C GLU A 249 -3.38 2.85 2.22
N ASN A 250 -3.36 1.52 2.20
CA ASN A 250 -2.60 0.68 3.12
C ASN A 250 -1.45 -0.05 2.42
N PRO A 251 -0.30 0.59 2.17
CA PRO A 251 0.73 0.04 1.28
C PRO A 251 1.47 -1.20 1.80
N PHE A 252 1.27 -1.59 3.06
CA PHE A 252 2.00 -2.68 3.72
C PHE A 252 1.16 -3.94 3.94
N GLY A 253 -0.08 -3.97 3.45
CA GLY A 253 -0.98 -5.10 3.60
C GLY A 253 -0.59 -6.33 2.75
N ASP A 254 -1.59 -7.14 2.45
CA ASP A 254 -1.49 -8.35 1.63
C ASP A 254 -2.21 -8.22 0.27
N ASP A 255 -2.68 -7.03 -0.10
CA ASP A 255 -3.38 -6.80 -1.36
C ASP A 255 -2.41 -6.93 -2.54
N ALA A 256 -2.97 -7.24 -3.71
CA ALA A 256 -2.17 -7.46 -4.93
C ALA A 256 -1.31 -6.23 -5.30
N ASN A 257 -1.80 -5.04 -4.96
CA ASN A 257 -1.20 -3.74 -5.25
C ASN A 257 -0.30 -3.21 -4.12
N ASP A 258 -0.22 -3.92 -3.00
CA ASP A 258 0.67 -3.55 -1.90
C ASP A 258 2.13 -3.70 -2.26
N LEU A 259 2.95 -2.97 -1.49
CA LEU A 259 4.39 -3.00 -1.65
C LEU A 259 4.91 -4.41 -1.38
N PRO A 260 5.78 -4.95 -2.24
CA PRO A 260 6.35 -6.28 -2.06
C PRO A 260 7.48 -6.24 -1.03
N THR A 261 7.18 -5.83 0.20
CA THR A 261 8.13 -5.58 1.29
C THR A 261 9.02 -6.78 1.58
N GLU A 262 8.46 -7.99 1.56
CA GLU A 262 9.23 -9.25 1.73
C GLU A 262 10.22 -9.48 0.58
N GLN A 263 9.84 -9.19 -0.67
CA GLN A 263 10.76 -9.33 -1.82
C GLN A 263 11.87 -8.28 -1.77
N ILE A 264 11.54 -7.07 -1.31
CA ILE A 264 12.53 -6.01 -1.09
C ILE A 264 13.49 -6.42 0.05
N ALA A 265 12.96 -6.95 1.15
CA ALA A 265 13.76 -7.46 2.26
C ALA A 265 14.70 -8.59 1.82
N GLU A 266 14.22 -9.52 0.99
CA GLU A 266 15.03 -10.59 0.43
C GLU A 266 16.13 -10.05 -0.50
N THR A 267 15.81 -9.02 -1.28
CA THR A 267 16.80 -8.32 -2.10
C THR A 267 17.86 -7.63 -1.24
N ILE A 268 17.47 -7.02 -0.11
CA ILE A 268 18.41 -6.44 0.87
C ILE A 268 19.33 -7.52 1.42
N ARG A 269 18.77 -8.63 1.90
CA ARG A 269 19.52 -9.77 2.44
C ARG A 269 20.58 -10.23 1.43
N ARG A 270 20.19 -10.51 0.18
CA ARG A 270 21.12 -10.92 -0.87
C ARG A 270 22.22 -9.87 -1.11
N ASN A 271 21.85 -8.61 -1.27
CA ASN A 271 22.82 -7.54 -1.59
C ASN A 271 23.85 -7.35 -0.48
N VAL A 272 23.43 -7.44 0.79
CA VAL A 272 24.33 -7.27 1.94
C VAL A 272 25.28 -8.47 2.07
N HIS A 273 24.77 -9.69 1.89
CA HIS A 273 25.60 -10.90 1.90
C HIS A 273 26.64 -10.88 0.77
N GLU A 274 26.24 -10.46 -0.43
CA GLU A 274 27.15 -10.31 -1.58
C GLU A 274 28.22 -9.24 -1.31
N ALA A 275 27.83 -8.06 -0.84
CA ALA A 275 28.77 -6.97 -0.55
C ALA A 275 29.78 -7.33 0.54
N LEU A 276 29.37 -8.10 1.56
CA LEU A 276 30.25 -8.57 2.62
C LEU A 276 30.95 -9.89 2.29
N THR A 277 30.78 -10.43 1.08
CA THR A 277 31.36 -11.70 0.61
C THR A 277 31.12 -12.85 1.59
N VAL A 278 29.88 -13.00 2.06
CA VAL A 278 29.45 -14.07 2.98
C VAL A 278 28.34 -14.89 2.33
N GLU A 279 28.37 -16.21 2.51
CA GLU A 279 27.29 -17.09 2.06
C GLU A 279 25.94 -16.71 2.67
N CYS A 280 24.92 -16.57 1.84
CA CYS A 280 23.53 -16.41 2.26
C CYS A 280 22.97 -17.81 2.55
N ARG A 281 22.79 -18.16 3.83
CA ARG A 281 22.10 -19.41 4.18
C ARG A 281 20.60 -19.21 3.90
N SER A 282 20.06 -19.99 2.96
CA SER A 282 18.64 -19.95 2.57
C SER A 282 17.74 -20.50 3.66
#